data_AF-A0A353R0P0-F1
#
_entry.id   AF-A0A353R0P0-F1
#
_cell.length_a   1.000
_cell.length_b   1.000
_cell.length_c   1.000
_cell.angle_alpha   90.00
_cell.angle_beta   90.00
_cell.angle_gamma   90.00
#
_symmetry.space_group_name_H-M   'P 1'
#
loop_
_entity.id
_entity.type
_entity.pdbx_description
1 polymer ?
#
loop_
_entity_poly.entity_id
_entity_poly.type
_entity_poly.pdbx_seq_one_letter_code
_entity_poly.pdbx_strand_id
1 'polypeptide(L)'
;DRLLVRPGERIPTDAVVVDGRSYVDESMVTGEPIPVAKDVGAELIGGTINRDGTLTVAAVRVGADTTLARIVRMVAEAQADKPPIQQLADRIAGVFVPIVLALSALTFVVWLLIGPDPALSYAFTTAVSVLLIACPCAMGLATPTAILVASGRGSDLGILFRRGSALDLLAEVDLVLFDKTGTLTEGRPEVATLKARSGDAALLSRAAAVEAMSEHPIAEAVVRAAQTRGLSWPVASDIQVAVGLGVRGMVGGAEVAVGAPRYMAQLDCETSDFTAALQTIAAAAQTPVCIAINGVVQGVLGVADRPRDGATEMVAALRAMGLSVGMVTGDQQATAQAIAGRLGIDRIHAEVLPTGKGEAVDSLQKQGLRVAFVGDGINDAPALARADVG
;
A
#
# COMPACT_ATOMS: atom_id res chain seq x y z
N ASP A 1 25.65 14.88 15.76
CA ASP A 1 26.41 13.88 16.54
C ASP A 1 26.87 12.73 15.68
N ARG A 2 27.96 12.06 16.08
CA ARG A 2 28.40 10.79 15.49
C ARG A 2 28.07 9.65 16.44
N LEU A 3 27.46 8.60 15.91
CA LEU A 3 26.95 7.46 16.65
C LEU A 3 27.58 6.19 16.09
N LEU A 4 27.98 5.28 16.96
CA LEU A 4 28.42 3.96 16.58
C LEU A 4 27.23 3.01 16.64
N VAL A 5 26.91 2.37 15.51
CA VAL A 5 25.83 1.38 15.41
C VAL A 5 26.46 0.02 15.16
N ARG A 6 26.28 -0.90 16.10
CA ARG A 6 26.87 -2.24 16.03
C ARG A 6 25.99 -3.20 15.23
N PRO A 7 26.54 -4.33 14.78
CA PRO A 7 25.76 -5.41 14.20
C PRO A 7 24.60 -5.82 15.13
N GLY A 8 23.40 -5.96 14.58
CA GLY A 8 22.16 -6.28 15.30
C GLY A 8 21.48 -5.10 16.01
N GLU A 9 22.10 -3.91 16.07
CA GLU A 9 21.49 -2.76 16.74
C GLU A 9 20.48 -2.03 15.84
N ARG A 10 19.46 -1.44 16.48
CA ARG A 10 18.58 -0.49 15.78
C ARG A 10 19.31 0.81 15.53
N ILE A 11 19.10 1.35 14.34
CA ILE A 11 19.56 2.69 13.99
C ILE A 11 18.76 3.68 14.85
N PRO A 12 19.42 4.50 15.67
CA PRO A 12 18.73 5.29 16.70
C PRO A 12 17.93 6.47 16.12
N THR A 13 18.33 6.97 14.96
CA THR A 13 17.74 8.16 14.34
C THR A 13 18.10 8.20 12.85
N ASP A 14 17.42 9.04 12.07
CA ASP A 14 17.78 9.24 10.66
C ASP A 14 19.21 9.80 10.57
N ALA A 15 20.08 9.11 9.83
CA ALA A 15 21.50 9.37 9.82
C ALA A 15 22.12 9.13 8.45
N VAL A 16 23.38 9.53 8.27
CA VAL A 16 24.20 9.21 7.09
C VAL A 16 25.41 8.39 7.52
N VAL A 17 25.79 7.38 6.75
CA VAL A 17 27.01 6.60 7.02
C VAL A 17 28.24 7.48 6.79
N VAL A 18 29.10 7.60 7.79
CA VAL A 18 30.36 8.34 7.71
C VAL A 18 31.54 7.38 7.53
N ASP A 19 31.43 6.18 8.10
CA ASP A 19 32.46 5.14 8.01
C ASP A 19 31.83 3.76 8.23
N GLY A 20 32.39 2.74 7.57
CA GLY A 20 31.90 1.36 7.60
C GLY A 20 30.94 1.00 6.47
N ARG A 21 30.67 -0.30 6.35
CA ARG A 21 29.73 -0.90 5.39
C ARG A 21 28.91 -1.98 6.10
N SER A 22 27.63 -2.04 5.82
CA SER A 22 26.73 -3.04 6.39
C SER A 22 25.47 -3.20 5.54
N TYR A 23 24.72 -4.25 5.82
CA TYR A 23 23.34 -4.39 5.38
C TYR A 23 22.39 -3.91 6.47
N VAL A 24 21.37 -3.15 6.08
CA VAL A 24 20.37 -2.60 6.99
C VAL A 24 19.01 -3.12 6.59
N ASP A 25 18.37 -3.82 7.51
CA ASP A 25 17.00 -4.28 7.38
C ASP A 25 16.03 -3.11 7.59
N GLU A 26 15.48 -2.63 6.48
CA GLU A 26 14.49 -1.56 6.43
C GLU A 26 13.05 -2.09 6.32
N SER A 27 12.82 -3.40 6.43
CA SER A 27 11.53 -4.07 6.19
C SER A 27 10.38 -3.50 7.00
N MET A 28 10.64 -3.03 8.22
CA MET A 28 9.64 -2.41 9.08
C MET A 28 9.15 -1.03 8.61
N VAL A 29 9.84 -0.40 7.66
CA VAL A 29 9.48 0.90 7.08
C VAL A 29 9.17 0.78 5.59
N THR A 30 9.99 0.02 4.86
CA THR A 30 9.91 -0.14 3.40
C THR A 30 9.25 -1.43 2.97
N GLY A 31 8.88 -2.32 3.90
CA GLY A 31 8.18 -3.60 3.65
C GLY A 31 8.96 -4.61 2.81
N GLU A 32 10.07 -4.19 2.22
CA GLU A 32 11.00 -5.05 1.51
C GLU A 32 11.72 -5.94 2.54
N PRO A 33 11.59 -7.28 2.44
CA PRO A 33 12.17 -8.19 3.43
C PRO A 33 13.71 -8.24 3.39
N ILE A 34 14.30 -7.68 2.33
CA ILE A 34 15.73 -7.73 2.01
C ILE A 34 16.47 -6.59 2.69
N PRO A 35 17.51 -6.87 3.49
CA PRO A 35 18.41 -5.85 4.00
C PRO A 35 19.13 -5.09 2.87
N VAL A 36 19.07 -3.76 2.92
CA VAL A 36 19.66 -2.87 1.91
C VAL A 36 21.13 -2.64 2.24
N ALA A 37 22.01 -2.78 1.24
CA ALA A 37 23.43 -2.45 1.40
C ALA A 37 23.63 -0.94 1.63
N LYS A 38 24.40 -0.59 2.66
CA LYS A 38 24.73 0.79 3.03
C LYS A 38 26.23 0.97 3.10
N ASP A 39 26.71 1.98 2.39
CA ASP A 39 28.11 2.39 2.29
C ASP A 39 28.24 3.87 2.70
N VAL A 40 29.46 4.38 2.79
CA VAL A 40 29.74 5.78 3.16
C VAL A 40 28.94 6.74 2.27
N GLY A 41 28.24 7.68 2.92
CA GLY A 41 27.33 8.63 2.28
C GLY A 41 25.89 8.14 2.13
N ALA A 42 25.58 6.87 2.41
CA ALA A 42 24.21 6.36 2.34
C ALA A 42 23.35 6.87 3.52
N GLU A 43 22.10 7.21 3.22
CA GLU A 43 21.09 7.55 4.23
C GLU A 43 20.56 6.30 4.94
N LEU A 44 20.28 6.47 6.22
CA LEU A 44 19.76 5.48 7.15
C LEU A 44 18.49 6.02 7.81
N ILE A 45 17.49 5.16 7.93
CA ILE A 45 16.19 5.51 8.53
C ILE A 45 16.21 5.12 10.01
N GLY A 46 15.79 6.02 10.90
CA GLY A 46 15.67 5.71 12.32
C GLY A 46 14.67 4.58 12.59
N GLY A 47 15.07 3.61 13.41
CA GLY A 47 14.26 2.45 13.80
C GLY A 47 14.60 1.15 13.06
N THR A 48 15.23 1.22 11.88
CA THR A 48 15.64 0.05 11.08
C THR A 48 16.81 -0.69 11.74
N ILE A 49 17.09 -1.93 11.33
CA ILE A 49 18.04 -2.82 12.02
C ILE A 49 19.31 -2.97 11.22
N ASN A 50 20.45 -2.59 11.81
CA ASN A 50 21.76 -2.89 11.26
C ASN A 50 22.07 -4.39 11.41
N ARG A 51 22.49 -5.09 10.35
CA ARG A 51 22.70 -6.55 10.37
C ARG A 51 24.14 -6.91 10.70
N ASP A 52 25.07 -6.74 9.76
CA ASP A 52 26.32 -7.49 9.78
C ASP A 52 27.56 -6.66 10.14
N GLY A 53 27.63 -5.41 9.67
CA GLY A 53 28.78 -4.52 9.82
C GLY A 53 28.62 -3.50 10.93
N THR A 54 29.74 -2.96 11.42
CA THR A 54 29.71 -1.80 12.32
C THR A 54 29.69 -0.52 11.48
N LEU A 55 28.78 0.39 11.80
CA LEU A 55 28.64 1.67 11.11
C LEU A 55 28.95 2.81 12.08
N THR A 56 29.74 3.78 11.62
CA THR A 56 29.78 5.10 12.26
C THR A 56 28.90 6.03 11.45
N VAL A 57 27.87 6.58 12.08
CA VAL A 57 26.82 7.34 11.39
C VAL A 57 26.73 8.76 11.97
N ALA A 58 26.45 9.75 11.12
CA ALA A 58 26.17 11.11 11.55
C ALA A 58 24.66 11.34 11.56
N ALA A 59 24.11 11.75 12.70
CA ALA A 59 22.69 12.07 12.81
C ALA A 59 22.33 13.25 11.89
N VAL A 60 21.28 13.09 11.08
CA VAL A 60 20.77 14.11 10.13
C VAL A 60 19.45 14.69 10.64
N ARG A 61 18.51 13.84 11.09
CA ARG A 61 17.24 14.27 11.70
C ARG A 61 17.04 13.53 13.01
N VAL A 62 16.55 14.22 14.04
CA VAL A 62 16.34 13.68 15.39
C VAL A 62 14.97 14.06 15.95
N GLY A 63 14.47 13.26 16.89
CA GLY A 63 13.19 13.52 17.54
C GLY A 63 12.01 13.58 16.55
N ALA A 64 11.26 14.69 16.58
CA ALA A 64 10.04 14.89 15.80
C ALA A 64 10.27 15.00 14.28
N ASP A 65 11.52 15.20 13.85
CA ASP A 65 11.89 15.35 12.45
C ASP A 65 12.29 14.02 11.79
N THR A 66 12.40 12.93 12.56
CA THR A 66 12.72 11.61 12.01
C THR A 66 11.63 11.10 11.07
N THR A 67 12.01 10.27 10.11
CA THR A 67 11.09 9.66 9.15
C THR A 67 9.97 8.88 9.87
N LEU A 68 10.33 8.10 10.90
CA LEU A 68 9.35 7.37 11.70
C LEU A 68 8.41 8.31 12.48
N ALA A 69 8.92 9.37 13.11
CA ALA A 69 8.08 10.34 13.82
C ALA A 69 7.13 11.07 12.86
N ARG A 70 7.58 11.37 11.63
CA ARG A 70 6.71 11.90 10.58
C ARG A 70 5.62 10.91 10.18
N ILE A 71 5.94 9.63 9.99
CA ILE A 71 4.94 8.59 9.70
C ILE A 71 3.93 8.51 10.83
N VAL A 72 4.37 8.43 12.08
CA VAL A 72 3.48 8.39 13.26
C VAL A 72 2.60 9.63 13.33
N ARG A 73 3.15 10.83 13.08
CA ARG A 73 2.37 12.07 13.07
C ARG A 73 1.34 12.10 11.94
N MET A 74 1.73 11.74 10.72
CA MET A 74 0.81 11.65 9.57
C MET A 74 -0.32 10.65 9.86
N VAL A 75 0.01 9.50 10.45
CA VAL A 75 -1.01 8.52 10.87
C VAL A 75 -1.90 9.14 11.94
N ALA A 76 -1.35 9.73 13.00
CA ALA A 76 -2.13 10.32 14.09
C ALA A 76 -3.05 11.46 13.62
N GLU A 77 -2.56 12.34 12.75
CA GLU A 77 -3.37 13.40 12.10
C GLU A 77 -4.52 12.80 11.28
N ALA A 78 -4.26 11.72 10.55
CA ALA A 78 -5.29 10.98 9.81
C ALA A 78 -6.22 10.13 10.71
N GLN A 79 -5.84 9.84 11.96
CA GLN A 79 -6.70 9.10 12.90
C GLN A 79 -7.60 10.01 13.72
N ALA A 80 -7.32 11.31 13.78
CA ALA A 80 -7.92 12.23 14.74
C ALA A 80 -9.30 12.79 14.33
N ASP A 81 -10.04 12.11 13.44
CA ASP A 81 -11.27 12.67 12.88
C ASP A 81 -12.56 12.05 13.43
N LYS A 82 -13.57 12.90 13.65
CA LYS A 82 -14.89 12.48 14.19
C LYS A 82 -15.77 11.93 13.07
N PRO A 83 -16.56 10.86 13.30
CA PRO A 83 -17.48 10.33 12.30
C PRO A 83 -18.42 11.40 11.73
N PRO A 84 -18.57 11.52 10.39
CA PRO A 84 -19.43 12.53 9.77
C PRO A 84 -20.89 12.45 10.23
N ILE A 85 -21.42 11.24 10.47
CA ILE A 85 -22.81 11.06 10.94
C ILE A 85 -23.03 11.62 12.36
N GLN A 86 -22.00 11.60 13.20
CA GLN A 86 -22.06 12.21 14.54
C GLN A 86 -22.12 13.73 14.42
N GLN A 87 -21.42 14.31 13.45
CA GLN A 87 -21.49 15.74 13.16
C GLN A 87 -22.87 16.17 12.64
N LEU A 88 -23.59 15.28 11.93
CA LEU A 88 -24.96 15.54 11.50
C LEU A 88 -25.91 15.63 12.71
N ALA A 89 -25.82 14.69 13.65
CA ALA A 89 -26.61 14.73 14.89
C ALA A 89 -26.31 16.00 15.70
N ASP A 90 -25.03 16.39 15.82
CA ASP A 90 -24.61 17.61 16.49
C ASP A 90 -25.16 18.87 15.80
N ARG A 91 -25.17 18.90 14.45
CA ARG A 91 -25.73 20.01 13.68
C ARG A 91 -27.25 20.12 13.86
N ILE A 92 -27.96 19.00 13.87
CA ILE A 92 -29.41 18.96 14.15
C ILE A 92 -29.67 19.50 15.56
N ALA A 93 -28.92 19.01 16.56
CA ALA A 93 -29.05 19.49 17.95
C ALA A 93 -28.75 21.00 18.06
N GLY A 94 -27.72 21.50 17.36
CA GLY A 94 -27.34 22.90 17.35
C GLY A 94 -28.42 23.86 16.82
N VAL A 95 -29.31 23.40 15.93
CA VAL A 95 -30.46 24.18 15.45
C VAL A 95 -31.73 23.89 16.26
N PHE A 96 -31.94 22.63 16.62
CA PHE A 96 -33.16 22.16 17.30
C PHE A 96 -33.27 22.73 18.74
N VAL A 97 -32.16 22.75 19.49
CA VAL A 97 -32.17 23.22 20.88
C VAL A 97 -32.57 24.70 21.00
N PRO A 98 -32.01 25.65 20.22
CA PRO A 98 -32.47 27.04 20.23
C PRO A 98 -33.95 27.21 19.88
N ILE A 99 -34.45 26.46 18.90
CA ILE A 99 -35.87 26.52 18.49
C ILE A 99 -36.78 26.07 19.62
N VAL A 100 -36.46 24.95 20.27
CA VAL A 100 -37.24 24.42 21.39
C VAL A 100 -37.22 25.38 22.59
N LEU A 101 -36.08 26.00 22.89
CA LEU A 101 -35.99 27.03 23.94
C LEU A 101 -36.85 28.25 23.61
N ALA A 102 -36.83 28.71 22.35
CA ALA A 102 -37.67 29.81 21.90
C ALA A 102 -39.17 29.47 21.99
N LEU A 103 -39.58 28.27 21.57
CA LEU A 103 -40.96 27.81 21.67
C LEU A 103 -41.41 27.63 23.11
N SER A 104 -40.54 27.12 24.00
CA SER A 104 -40.83 27.01 25.44
C SER A 104 -41.01 28.38 26.07
N ALA A 105 -40.12 29.34 25.78
CA ALA A 105 -40.24 30.73 26.24
C ALA A 105 -41.51 31.40 25.69
N LEU A 106 -41.83 31.21 24.41
CA LEU A 106 -43.06 31.72 23.81
C LEU A 106 -44.30 31.12 24.48
N THR A 107 -44.30 29.81 24.72
CA THR A 107 -45.38 29.10 25.42
C THR A 107 -45.58 29.67 26.82
N PHE A 108 -44.49 29.90 27.55
CA PHE A 108 -44.52 30.54 28.87
C PHE A 108 -45.17 31.93 28.81
N VAL A 109 -44.72 32.79 27.89
CA VAL A 109 -45.25 34.16 27.76
C VAL A 109 -46.73 34.18 27.39
N VAL A 110 -47.15 33.35 26.43
CA VAL A 110 -48.56 33.28 26.00
C VAL A 110 -49.45 32.85 27.17
N TRP A 111 -49.11 31.76 27.87
CA TRP A 111 -49.93 31.27 28.97
C TRP A 111 -49.88 32.15 30.22
N LEU A 112 -48.83 32.95 30.39
CA LEU A 112 -48.79 33.96 31.45
C LEU A 112 -49.79 35.10 31.20
N LEU A 113 -50.08 35.42 29.93
CA LEU A 113 -50.95 36.53 29.54
C LEU A 113 -52.44 36.14 29.45
N ILE A 114 -52.75 34.94 28.95
CA ILE A 114 -54.14 34.51 28.68
C ILE A 114 -54.53 33.20 29.40
N GLY A 115 -53.66 32.65 30.25
CA GLY A 115 -53.89 31.36 30.90
C GLY A 115 -54.84 31.41 32.10
N PRO A 116 -55.36 30.24 32.51
CA PRO A 116 -56.26 30.11 33.65
C PRO A 116 -55.52 30.33 34.98
N ASP A 117 -56.24 30.78 36.01
CA ASP A 117 -55.68 30.98 37.34
C ASP A 117 -55.35 29.65 38.05
N PRO A 118 -54.17 29.53 38.69
CA PRO A 118 -53.08 30.51 38.76
C PRO A 118 -52.16 30.48 37.51
N ALA A 119 -52.14 31.60 36.77
CA ALA A 119 -51.49 31.69 35.46
C ALA A 119 -49.98 31.37 35.47
N LEU A 120 -49.26 31.79 36.52
CA LEU A 120 -47.82 31.52 36.67
C LEU A 120 -47.53 30.00 36.70
N SER A 121 -48.29 29.26 37.50
CA SER A 121 -48.11 27.81 37.65
C SER A 121 -48.47 27.08 36.36
N TYR A 122 -49.53 27.52 35.67
CA TYR A 122 -49.95 26.94 34.40
C TYR A 122 -48.93 27.22 33.27
N ALA A 123 -48.44 28.46 33.16
CA ALA A 123 -47.40 28.84 32.20
C ALA A 123 -46.09 28.09 32.44
N PHE A 124 -45.66 27.93 33.70
CA PHE A 124 -44.44 27.19 34.03
C PHE A 124 -44.55 25.70 33.68
N THR A 125 -45.65 25.04 34.06
CA THR A 125 -45.85 23.61 33.79
C THR A 125 -45.93 23.31 32.29
N THR A 126 -46.61 24.15 31.52
CA THR A 126 -46.70 24.00 30.05
C THR A 126 -45.36 24.25 29.36
N ALA A 127 -44.61 25.29 29.76
CA ALA A 127 -43.28 25.56 29.22
C ALA A 127 -42.27 24.44 29.48
N VAL A 128 -42.27 23.89 30.70
CA VAL A 128 -41.45 22.71 31.05
C VAL A 128 -41.89 21.48 30.27
N SER A 129 -43.20 21.28 30.07
CA SER A 129 -43.71 20.16 29.27
C SER A 129 -43.20 20.20 27.82
N VAL A 130 -43.13 21.39 27.21
CA VAL A 130 -42.54 21.57 25.87
C VAL A 130 -41.07 21.11 25.84
N LEU A 131 -40.28 21.49 26.85
CA LEU A 131 -38.87 21.06 26.94
C LEU A 131 -38.75 19.54 27.11
N LEU A 132 -39.62 18.96 27.94
CA LEU A 132 -39.59 17.53 28.29
C LEU A 132 -39.96 16.65 27.10
N ILE A 133 -41.00 17.03 26.35
CA ILE A 133 -41.45 16.32 25.15
C ILE A 133 -40.42 16.43 24.01
N ALA A 134 -39.71 17.56 23.92
CA ALA A 134 -38.75 17.80 22.86
C ALA A 134 -37.42 17.03 23.02
N CYS A 135 -37.17 16.38 24.16
CA CYS A 135 -35.89 15.70 24.41
C CYS A 135 -35.66 14.54 23.42
N PRO A 136 -34.62 14.59 22.56
CA PRO A 136 -34.42 13.60 21.50
C PRO A 136 -33.66 12.35 22.00
N CYS A 137 -34.13 11.70 23.07
CA CYS A 137 -33.44 10.57 23.70
C CYS A 137 -33.10 9.43 22.74
N ALA A 138 -33.98 9.15 21.78
CA ALA A 138 -33.79 8.07 20.80
C ALA A 138 -32.71 8.38 19.75
N MET A 139 -32.54 9.66 19.40
CA MET A 139 -31.58 10.09 18.37
C MET A 139 -30.14 9.79 18.79
N GLY A 140 -29.82 9.96 20.08
CA GLY A 140 -28.47 9.69 20.61
C GLY A 140 -28.06 8.22 20.61
N LEU A 141 -29.02 7.28 20.54
CA LEU A 141 -28.76 5.83 20.54
C LEU A 141 -28.86 5.18 19.16
N ALA A 142 -29.50 5.83 18.19
CA ALA A 142 -29.73 5.27 16.86
C ALA A 142 -28.40 4.93 16.15
N THR A 143 -27.48 5.89 16.08
CA THR A 143 -26.20 5.72 15.39
C THR A 143 -25.28 4.67 16.03
N PRO A 144 -25.00 4.69 17.35
CA PRO A 144 -24.15 3.67 17.96
C PRO A 144 -24.71 2.25 17.81
N THR A 145 -26.04 2.09 17.88
CA THR A 145 -26.70 0.79 17.71
C THR A 145 -26.53 0.27 16.28
N ALA A 146 -26.72 1.13 15.28
CA ALA A 146 -26.52 0.77 13.88
C ALA A 146 -25.06 0.36 13.58
N ILE A 147 -24.08 1.14 14.06
CA ILE A 147 -22.64 0.85 13.88
C ILE A 147 -22.27 -0.48 14.55
N LEU A 148 -22.79 -0.76 15.75
CA LEU A 148 -22.51 -2.00 16.47
C LEU A 148 -23.03 -3.24 15.71
N VAL A 149 -24.26 -3.18 15.23
CA VAL A 149 -24.85 -4.28 14.44
C VAL A 149 -24.13 -4.45 13.10
N ALA A 150 -23.84 -3.35 12.39
CA ALA A 150 -23.13 -3.38 11.12
C ALA A 150 -21.70 -3.92 11.27
N SER A 151 -20.99 -3.54 12.34
CA SER A 151 -19.64 -4.03 12.64
C SER A 151 -19.65 -5.52 12.99
N GLY A 152 -20.64 -5.97 13.78
CA GLY A 152 -20.85 -7.39 14.05
C GLY A 152 -21.10 -8.19 12.77
N ARG A 153 -21.97 -7.68 11.88
CA ARG A 153 -22.25 -8.31 10.59
C ARG A 153 -21.03 -8.31 9.65
N GLY A 154 -20.23 -7.23 9.67
CA GLY A 154 -18.97 -7.16 8.94
C GLY A 154 -18.01 -8.25 9.39
N SER A 155 -17.87 -8.46 10.70
CA SER A 155 -17.01 -9.51 11.25
C SER A 155 -17.43 -10.91 10.80
N ASP A 156 -18.73 -11.21 10.71
CA ASP A 156 -19.24 -12.49 10.17
C ASP A 156 -18.85 -12.70 8.70
N LEU A 157 -18.62 -11.61 7.96
CA LEU A 157 -18.18 -11.59 6.56
C LEU A 157 -16.66 -11.48 6.41
N GLY A 158 -15.90 -11.49 7.51
CA GLY A 158 -14.45 -11.34 7.51
C GLY A 158 -13.96 -9.89 7.33
N ILE A 159 -14.82 -8.89 7.50
CA ILE A 159 -14.51 -7.47 7.39
C ILE A 159 -14.46 -6.85 8.79
N LEU A 160 -13.30 -6.36 9.20
CA LEU A 160 -13.09 -5.79 10.53
C LEU A 160 -12.96 -4.27 10.47
N PHE A 161 -13.98 -3.56 10.97
CA PHE A 161 -13.96 -2.11 11.08
C PHE A 161 -13.21 -1.70 12.35
N ARG A 162 -12.05 -1.04 12.19
CA ARG A 162 -11.29 -0.49 13.32
C ARG A 162 -11.89 0.80 13.89
N ARG A 163 -12.69 1.52 13.08
CA ARG A 163 -13.32 2.80 13.43
C ARG A 163 -14.79 2.77 13.05
N GLY A 164 -15.65 3.34 13.89
CA GLY A 164 -17.08 3.47 13.60
C GLY A 164 -17.36 4.38 12.39
N SER A 165 -16.50 5.38 12.12
CA SER A 165 -16.60 6.28 10.97
C SER A 165 -16.36 5.60 9.62
N ALA A 166 -15.67 4.47 9.60
CA ALA A 166 -15.30 3.78 8.35
C ALA A 166 -16.54 3.30 7.58
N LEU A 167 -17.61 2.89 8.29
CA LEU A 167 -18.86 2.46 7.67
C LEU A 167 -19.54 3.60 6.90
N ASP A 168 -19.62 4.78 7.50
CA ASP A 168 -20.25 5.95 6.88
C ASP A 168 -19.43 6.45 5.70
N LEU A 169 -18.10 6.56 5.90
CA LEU A 169 -17.20 7.03 4.86
C LEU A 169 -17.17 6.07 3.67
N LEU A 170 -17.21 4.75 3.91
CA LEU A 170 -17.22 3.74 2.85
C LEU A 170 -18.49 3.81 2.00
N ALA A 171 -19.64 4.19 2.60
CA ALA A 171 -20.88 4.42 1.86
C ALA A 171 -20.83 5.65 0.94
N GLU A 172 -19.86 6.55 1.18
CA GLU A 172 -19.68 7.81 0.48
C GLU A 172 -18.52 7.79 -0.52
N VAL A 173 -17.84 6.65 -0.70
CA VAL A 173 -16.69 6.49 -1.61
C VAL A 173 -17.12 6.57 -3.07
N ASP A 174 -16.32 7.26 -3.88
CA ASP A 174 -16.49 7.34 -5.34
C ASP A 174 -15.52 6.42 -6.10
N LEU A 175 -14.34 6.20 -5.52
CA LEU A 175 -13.22 5.48 -6.15
C LEU A 175 -12.60 4.48 -5.17
N VAL A 176 -12.48 3.23 -5.61
CA VAL A 176 -11.65 2.22 -4.94
C VAL A 176 -10.32 2.11 -5.66
N LEU A 177 -9.24 2.50 -4.99
CA LEU A 177 -7.86 2.45 -5.46
C LEU A 177 -7.15 1.25 -4.84
N PHE A 178 -6.79 0.27 -5.65
CA PHE A 178 -6.11 -0.94 -5.20
C PHE A 178 -4.60 -0.81 -5.37
N ASP A 179 -3.83 -1.29 -4.39
CA ASP A 179 -2.48 -1.73 -4.68
C ASP A 179 -2.50 -2.97 -5.59
N LYS A 180 -1.48 -3.14 -6.42
CA LYS A 180 -1.38 -4.31 -7.30
C LYS A 180 -0.87 -5.53 -6.57
N THR A 181 0.32 -5.45 -5.99
CA THR A 181 1.06 -6.63 -5.50
C THR A 181 0.42 -7.13 -4.21
N GLY A 182 0.13 -8.43 -4.14
CA GLY A 182 -0.47 -9.04 -2.93
C GLY A 182 -1.93 -8.65 -2.64
N THR A 183 -2.46 -7.60 -3.28
CA THR A 183 -3.87 -7.20 -3.20
C THR A 183 -4.68 -7.70 -4.39
N LEU A 184 -4.48 -7.15 -5.59
CA LEU A 184 -5.12 -7.65 -6.82
C LEU A 184 -4.49 -8.94 -7.34
N THR A 185 -3.26 -9.20 -6.92
CA THR A 185 -2.45 -10.36 -7.31
C THR A 185 -2.12 -11.21 -6.08
N GLU A 186 -1.64 -12.43 -6.31
CA GLU A 186 -1.32 -13.37 -5.24
C GLU A 186 -0.11 -12.92 -4.39
N GLY A 187 0.68 -11.94 -4.87
CA GLY A 187 1.91 -11.50 -4.19
C GLY A 187 3.02 -12.54 -4.33
N ARG A 188 2.91 -13.43 -5.32
CA ARG A 188 3.81 -14.58 -5.52
C ARG A 188 4.21 -14.64 -6.99
N PRO A 189 5.25 -13.91 -7.39
CA PRO A 189 5.72 -13.94 -8.77
C PRO A 189 6.19 -15.33 -9.18
N GLU A 190 5.84 -15.75 -10.39
CA GLU A 190 6.23 -17.03 -10.97
C GLU A 190 6.76 -16.84 -12.40
N VAL A 191 7.66 -17.74 -12.82
CA VAL A 191 8.12 -17.79 -14.23
C VAL A 191 6.99 -18.34 -15.10
N ALA A 192 6.27 -17.43 -15.75
CA ALA A 192 5.14 -17.75 -16.61
C ALA A 192 5.57 -18.17 -18.02
N THR A 193 6.68 -17.63 -18.52
CA THR A 193 7.16 -17.91 -19.87
C THR A 193 8.67 -17.97 -19.87
N LEU A 194 9.23 -18.91 -20.64
CA LEU A 194 10.68 -19.06 -20.84
C LEU A 194 10.90 -19.38 -22.31
N LYS A 195 11.85 -18.68 -22.93
CA LYS A 195 12.26 -18.92 -24.31
C LYS A 195 13.78 -18.90 -24.39
N ALA A 196 14.38 -20.08 -24.48
CA ALA A 196 15.81 -20.24 -24.70
C ALA A 196 16.16 -20.45 -26.18
N ARG A 197 17.38 -20.07 -26.57
CA ARG A 197 17.99 -20.42 -27.86
C ARG A 197 18.27 -21.92 -27.95
N SER A 198 18.74 -22.51 -26.85
CA SER A 198 19.09 -23.93 -26.76
C SER A 198 18.74 -24.48 -25.38
N GLY A 199 17.56 -25.08 -25.25
CA GLY A 199 17.15 -25.86 -24.08
C GLY A 199 16.79 -25.03 -22.84
N ASP A 200 15.50 -24.92 -22.57
CA ASP A 200 14.94 -24.17 -21.43
C ASP A 200 15.48 -24.63 -20.07
N ALA A 201 15.62 -25.94 -19.86
CA ALA A 201 16.08 -26.50 -18.59
C ALA A 201 17.52 -26.10 -18.25
N ALA A 202 18.43 -26.13 -19.23
CA ALA A 202 19.83 -25.79 -19.02
C ALA A 202 19.99 -24.29 -18.76
N LEU A 203 19.24 -23.45 -19.47
CA LEU A 203 19.25 -22.00 -19.28
C LEU A 203 18.68 -21.62 -17.91
N LEU A 204 17.54 -22.21 -17.52
CA LEU A 204 16.91 -21.97 -16.22
C LEU A 204 17.79 -22.42 -15.06
N SER A 205 18.45 -23.58 -15.19
CA SER A 205 19.42 -24.06 -14.19
C SER A 205 20.56 -23.05 -13.98
N ARG A 206 21.13 -22.50 -15.06
CA ARG A 206 22.19 -21.48 -14.95
C ARG A 206 21.68 -20.15 -14.39
N ALA A 207 20.47 -19.72 -14.76
CA ALA A 207 19.86 -18.51 -14.19
C ALA A 207 19.59 -18.68 -12.69
N ALA A 208 19.04 -19.83 -12.28
CA ALA A 208 18.81 -20.15 -10.87
C ALA A 208 20.11 -20.19 -10.05
N ALA A 209 21.24 -20.61 -10.64
CA ALA A 209 22.53 -20.56 -9.96
C ALA A 209 22.94 -19.15 -9.52
N VAL A 210 22.75 -18.16 -10.40
CA VAL A 210 23.09 -16.77 -10.11
C VAL A 210 22.04 -16.13 -9.20
N GLU A 211 20.76 -16.41 -9.47
CA GLU A 211 19.63 -15.85 -8.71
C GLU A 211 19.47 -16.46 -7.31
N ALA A 212 20.03 -17.64 -7.03
CA ALA A 212 19.97 -18.27 -5.71
C ALA A 212 20.60 -17.42 -4.60
N MET A 213 21.46 -16.46 -4.94
CA MET A 213 22.11 -15.52 -4.02
C MET A 213 21.45 -14.14 -4.01
N SER A 214 20.37 -13.97 -4.76
CA SER A 214 19.59 -12.73 -4.87
C SER A 214 18.28 -12.93 -4.12
N GLU A 215 17.92 -11.99 -3.25
CA GLU A 215 16.67 -12.05 -2.48
C GLU A 215 15.51 -11.37 -3.24
N HIS A 216 15.74 -10.87 -4.45
CA HIS A 216 14.73 -10.16 -5.23
C HIS A 216 13.53 -11.08 -5.55
N PRO A 217 12.26 -10.62 -5.53
CA PRO A 217 11.10 -11.48 -5.81
C PRO A 217 11.16 -12.22 -7.17
N ILE A 218 11.76 -11.60 -8.18
CA ILE A 218 12.08 -12.22 -9.48
C ILE A 218 13.08 -13.38 -9.33
N ALA A 219 14.10 -13.21 -8.50
CA ALA A 219 15.10 -14.24 -8.23
C ALA A 219 14.46 -15.47 -7.58
N GLU A 220 13.63 -15.24 -6.56
CA GLU A 220 12.84 -16.31 -5.93
C GLU A 220 11.94 -17.03 -6.93
N ALA A 221 11.30 -16.31 -7.85
CA ALA A 221 10.48 -16.90 -8.90
C ALA A 221 11.29 -17.82 -9.81
N VAL A 222 12.51 -17.41 -10.21
CA VAL A 222 13.42 -18.19 -11.05
C VAL A 222 13.93 -19.44 -10.32
N VAL A 223 14.38 -19.29 -9.08
CA VAL A 223 14.87 -20.40 -8.25
C VAL A 223 13.76 -21.43 -8.01
N ARG A 224 12.56 -20.95 -7.65
CA ARG A 224 11.38 -21.81 -7.45
C ARG A 224 10.99 -22.54 -8.73
N ALA A 225 10.99 -21.86 -9.88
CA ALA A 225 10.73 -22.50 -11.16
C ALA A 225 11.74 -23.62 -11.48
N ALA A 226 13.02 -23.44 -11.12
CA ALA A 226 14.02 -24.50 -11.25
C ALA A 226 13.77 -25.68 -10.29
N GLN A 227 13.43 -25.38 -9.03
CA GLN A 227 13.08 -26.39 -8.01
C GLN A 227 11.86 -27.22 -8.41
N THR A 228 10.77 -26.58 -8.84
CA THR A 228 9.53 -27.27 -9.27
C THR A 228 9.78 -28.19 -10.47
N ARG A 229 10.75 -27.86 -11.32
CA ARG A 229 11.16 -28.69 -12.46
C ARG A 229 12.20 -29.76 -12.08
N GLY A 230 12.56 -29.89 -10.80
CA GLY A 230 13.53 -30.87 -10.31
C GLY A 230 14.95 -30.63 -10.85
N LEU A 231 15.28 -29.39 -11.23
CA LEU A 231 16.59 -29.06 -11.77
C LEU A 231 17.58 -28.83 -10.64
N SER A 232 18.75 -29.47 -10.73
CA SER A 232 19.92 -29.03 -9.99
C SER A 232 20.60 -27.89 -10.74
N TRP A 233 21.25 -27.00 -10.00
CA TRP A 233 22.04 -25.92 -10.58
C TRP A 233 23.44 -25.89 -9.98
N PRO A 234 24.45 -25.43 -10.74
CA PRO A 234 25.82 -25.34 -10.23
C PRO A 234 25.92 -24.26 -9.16
N VAL A 235 26.96 -24.33 -8.33
CA VAL A 235 27.31 -23.22 -7.45
C VAL A 235 27.84 -22.07 -8.30
N ALA A 236 27.31 -20.87 -8.06
CA ALA A 236 27.80 -19.65 -8.67
C ALA A 236 28.87 -18.98 -7.79
N SER A 237 29.87 -18.35 -8.41
CA SER A 237 30.90 -17.55 -7.73
C SER A 237 30.95 -16.13 -8.30
N ASP A 238 31.65 -15.23 -7.61
CA ASP A 238 31.88 -13.84 -8.05
C ASP A 238 30.58 -13.08 -8.40
N ILE A 239 29.55 -13.25 -7.57
CA ILE A 239 28.23 -12.65 -7.78
C ILE A 239 28.32 -11.13 -7.59
N GLN A 240 27.74 -10.41 -8.55
CA GLN A 240 27.62 -8.96 -8.54
C GLN A 240 26.17 -8.57 -8.83
N VAL A 241 25.59 -7.77 -7.94
CA VAL A 241 24.21 -7.28 -8.06
C VAL A 241 24.26 -5.83 -8.55
N ALA A 242 23.62 -5.58 -9.69
CA ALA A 242 23.35 -4.24 -10.20
C ALA A 242 21.94 -3.84 -9.79
N VAL A 243 21.84 -3.00 -8.76
CA VAL A 243 20.55 -2.59 -8.15
C VAL A 243 19.61 -2.02 -9.23
N GLY A 244 18.38 -2.54 -9.29
CA GLY A 244 17.36 -2.14 -10.25
C GLY A 244 17.59 -2.60 -11.70
N LEU A 245 18.63 -3.40 -11.95
CA LEU A 245 19.06 -3.83 -13.28
C LEU A 245 19.14 -5.35 -13.41
N GLY A 246 19.84 -6.03 -12.50
CA GLY A 246 20.02 -7.48 -12.55
C GLY A 246 21.19 -7.99 -11.71
N VAL A 247 21.56 -9.24 -11.93
CA VAL A 247 22.64 -9.95 -11.26
C VAL A 247 23.55 -10.62 -12.29
N ARG A 248 24.85 -10.71 -12.02
CA ARG A 248 25.80 -11.51 -12.81
C ARG A 248 26.73 -12.32 -11.93
N GLY A 249 27.26 -13.42 -12.43
CA GLY A 249 28.28 -14.22 -11.75
C GLY A 249 28.81 -15.35 -12.62
N MET A 250 29.77 -16.09 -12.07
CA MET A 250 30.42 -17.21 -12.75
C MET A 250 29.72 -18.53 -12.40
N VAL A 251 29.26 -19.27 -13.40
CA VAL A 251 28.58 -20.55 -13.25
C VAL A 251 29.25 -21.59 -14.14
N GLY A 252 29.96 -22.55 -13.54
CA GLY A 252 30.65 -23.60 -14.29
C GLY A 252 31.69 -23.06 -15.29
N GLY A 253 32.37 -21.95 -14.95
CA GLY A 253 33.39 -21.31 -15.79
C GLY A 253 32.85 -20.37 -16.88
N ALA A 254 31.53 -20.17 -16.98
CA ALA A 254 30.93 -19.19 -17.86
C ALA A 254 30.36 -18.01 -17.05
N GLU A 255 30.47 -16.80 -17.58
CA GLU A 255 29.81 -15.63 -17.01
C GLU A 255 28.33 -15.68 -17.38
N VAL A 256 27.45 -15.62 -16.38
CA VAL A 256 25.99 -15.64 -16.55
C VAL A 256 25.44 -14.35 -15.96
N ALA A 257 24.64 -13.64 -16.74
CA ALA A 257 23.94 -12.44 -16.30
C ALA A 257 22.43 -12.60 -16.48
N VAL A 258 21.67 -12.22 -15.45
CA VAL A 258 20.20 -12.25 -15.43
C VAL A 258 19.70 -10.86 -15.08
N GLY A 259 18.81 -10.28 -15.90
CA GLY A 259 18.27 -8.95 -15.58
C GLY A 259 17.42 -8.32 -16.67
N ALA A 260 17.03 -7.08 -16.47
CA ALA A 260 16.17 -6.35 -17.39
C ALA A 260 16.86 -6.11 -18.76
N PRO A 261 16.10 -5.87 -19.85
CA PRO A 261 16.68 -5.56 -21.16
C PRO A 261 17.68 -4.38 -21.15
N ARG A 262 17.44 -3.38 -20.29
CA ARG A 262 18.37 -2.25 -20.07
C ARG A 262 19.71 -2.68 -19.46
N TYR A 263 19.73 -3.74 -18.65
CA TYR A 263 20.96 -4.27 -18.08
C TYR A 263 21.80 -4.98 -19.14
N MET A 264 21.14 -5.71 -20.06
CA MET A 264 21.83 -6.32 -21.20
C MET A 264 22.52 -5.26 -22.07
N ALA A 265 21.86 -4.12 -22.30
CA ALA A 265 22.46 -3.01 -23.03
C ALA A 265 23.70 -2.41 -22.33
N GLN A 266 23.72 -2.38 -20.99
CA GLN A 266 24.89 -1.93 -20.23
C GLN A 266 26.05 -2.94 -20.23
N LEU A 267 25.75 -4.22 -20.44
CA LEU A 267 26.73 -5.29 -20.57
C LEU A 267 27.16 -5.53 -22.02
N ASP A 268 26.83 -4.61 -22.94
CA ASP A 268 27.07 -4.73 -24.38
C ASP A 268 26.53 -6.05 -24.99
N CYS A 269 25.45 -6.59 -24.41
CA CYS A 269 24.80 -7.82 -24.86
C CYS A 269 23.68 -7.49 -25.87
N GLU A 270 23.77 -8.02 -27.09
CA GLU A 270 22.72 -7.84 -28.10
C GLU A 270 21.44 -8.63 -27.78
N THR A 271 20.30 -7.93 -27.75
CA THR A 271 18.96 -8.51 -27.50
C THR A 271 18.12 -8.70 -28.78
N SER A 272 18.68 -8.34 -29.95
CA SER A 272 18.02 -8.30 -31.26
C SER A 272 17.20 -9.56 -31.56
N ASP A 273 17.80 -10.74 -31.37
CA ASP A 273 17.18 -12.06 -31.60
C ASP A 273 15.95 -12.35 -30.72
N PHE A 274 15.82 -11.68 -29.58
CA PHE A 274 14.72 -11.89 -28.62
C PHE A 274 13.74 -10.72 -28.54
N THR A 275 13.91 -9.68 -29.35
CA THR A 275 13.06 -8.47 -29.34
C THR A 275 11.56 -8.80 -29.41
N ALA A 276 11.17 -9.67 -30.35
CA ALA A 276 9.78 -10.09 -30.49
C ALA A 276 9.26 -10.85 -29.26
N ALA A 277 10.10 -11.70 -28.66
CA ALA A 277 9.73 -12.45 -27.47
C ALA A 277 9.57 -11.53 -26.25
N LEU A 278 10.47 -10.56 -26.08
CA LEU A 278 10.38 -9.54 -25.02
C LEU A 278 9.10 -8.70 -25.16
N GLN A 279 8.74 -8.32 -26.39
CA GLN A 279 7.48 -7.61 -26.66
C GLN A 279 6.25 -8.48 -26.33
N THR A 280 6.25 -9.76 -26.70
CA THR A 280 5.16 -10.69 -26.35
C THR A 280 5.03 -10.88 -24.84
N ILE A 281 6.14 -11.04 -24.12
CA ILE A 281 6.18 -11.18 -22.67
C ILE A 281 5.59 -9.93 -22.00
N ALA A 282 6.05 -8.74 -22.40
CA ALA A 282 5.54 -7.47 -21.87
C ALA A 282 4.04 -7.28 -22.17
N ALA A 283 3.60 -7.56 -23.40
CA ALA A 283 2.18 -7.49 -23.79
C ALA A 283 1.31 -8.47 -23.01
N ALA A 284 1.88 -9.58 -22.54
CA ALA A 284 1.20 -10.57 -21.71
C ALA A 284 1.16 -10.21 -20.21
N ALA A 285 1.45 -8.96 -19.84
CA ALA A 285 1.50 -8.47 -18.46
C ALA A 285 2.58 -9.13 -17.61
N GLN A 286 3.70 -9.53 -18.23
CA GLN A 286 4.80 -10.18 -17.55
C GLN A 286 6.03 -9.26 -17.56
N THR A 287 6.81 -9.29 -16.49
CA THR A 287 8.09 -8.59 -16.38
C THR A 287 9.14 -9.33 -17.20
N PRO A 288 9.69 -8.71 -18.27
CA PRO A 288 10.69 -9.35 -19.12
C PRO A 288 12.07 -9.33 -18.46
N VAL A 289 12.70 -10.50 -18.44
CA VAL A 289 14.06 -10.73 -17.91
C VAL A 289 14.87 -11.47 -18.96
N CYS A 290 16.07 -10.99 -19.23
CA CYS A 290 17.02 -11.58 -20.15
C CYS A 290 18.04 -12.43 -19.40
N ILE A 291 18.51 -13.50 -20.03
CA ILE A 291 19.60 -14.33 -19.54
C ILE A 291 20.71 -14.34 -20.59
N ALA A 292 21.86 -13.79 -20.24
CA ALA A 292 23.05 -13.79 -21.08
C ALA A 292 24.11 -14.75 -20.52
N ILE A 293 24.85 -15.39 -21.43
CA ILE A 293 25.98 -16.25 -21.12
C ILE A 293 27.16 -15.79 -21.97
N ASN A 294 28.28 -15.45 -21.34
CA ASN A 294 29.51 -14.94 -21.99
C ASN A 294 29.22 -13.79 -22.96
N GLY A 295 28.45 -12.79 -22.51
CA GLY A 295 28.11 -11.60 -23.31
C GLY A 295 27.04 -11.80 -24.39
N VAL A 296 26.44 -13.00 -24.51
CA VAL A 296 25.41 -13.28 -25.53
C VAL A 296 24.09 -13.66 -24.86
N VAL A 297 23.00 -13.00 -25.24
CA VAL A 297 21.66 -13.36 -24.76
C VAL A 297 21.27 -14.74 -25.30
N GLN A 298 21.10 -15.68 -24.37
CA GLN A 298 20.74 -17.07 -24.64
C GLN A 298 19.25 -17.34 -24.45
N GLY A 299 18.53 -16.44 -23.80
CA GLY A 299 17.09 -16.53 -23.70
C GLY A 299 16.47 -15.43 -22.86
N VAL A 300 15.15 -15.46 -22.80
CA VAL A 300 14.35 -14.52 -22.04
C VAL A 300 13.29 -15.28 -21.26
N LEU A 301 12.93 -14.75 -20.10
CA LEU A 301 11.83 -15.24 -19.29
C LEU A 301 10.88 -14.09 -18.94
N GLY A 302 9.63 -14.46 -18.74
CA GLY A 302 8.59 -13.58 -18.24
C GLY A 302 8.20 -14.00 -16.84
N VAL A 303 8.37 -13.09 -15.90
CA VAL A 303 7.89 -13.27 -14.53
C VAL A 303 6.57 -12.53 -14.38
N ALA A 304 5.55 -13.21 -13.88
CA ALA A 304 4.24 -12.61 -13.66
C ALA A 304 3.77 -12.92 -12.25
N ASP A 305 3.10 -11.95 -11.64
CA ASP A 305 2.27 -12.19 -10.47
C ASP A 305 0.84 -12.44 -10.94
N ARG A 306 0.27 -13.57 -10.56
CA ARG A 306 -1.05 -13.98 -11.06
C ARG A 306 -2.12 -13.13 -10.36
N PRO A 307 -3.11 -12.61 -11.10
CA PRO A 307 -4.28 -12.00 -10.47
C PRO A 307 -5.00 -13.01 -9.56
N ARG A 308 -5.47 -12.56 -8.40
CA ARG A 308 -6.24 -13.43 -7.49
C ARG A 308 -7.49 -13.95 -8.18
N ASP A 309 -7.86 -15.19 -7.89
CA ASP A 309 -9.15 -15.74 -8.29
C ASP A 309 -10.27 -14.85 -7.72
N GLY A 310 -11.23 -14.46 -8.56
CA GLY A 310 -12.30 -13.54 -8.17
C GLY A 310 -12.00 -12.05 -8.35
N ALA A 311 -10.76 -11.64 -8.68
CA ALA A 311 -10.40 -10.23 -8.81
C ALA A 311 -11.19 -9.52 -9.93
N THR A 312 -11.36 -10.18 -11.08
CA THR A 312 -12.13 -9.63 -12.20
C THR A 312 -13.60 -9.45 -11.82
N GLU A 313 -14.18 -10.44 -11.16
CA GLU A 313 -15.57 -10.41 -10.68
C GLU A 313 -15.77 -9.32 -9.63
N MET A 314 -14.80 -9.13 -8.73
CA MET A 314 -14.79 -8.05 -7.74
C MET A 314 -14.76 -6.68 -8.41
N VAL A 315 -13.87 -6.45 -9.37
CA VAL A 315 -13.82 -5.17 -10.12
C VAL A 315 -15.15 -4.92 -10.84
N ALA A 316 -15.72 -5.95 -11.49
CA ALA A 316 -17.00 -5.85 -12.16
C ALA A 316 -18.15 -5.51 -11.18
N ALA A 317 -18.18 -6.12 -10.00
CA ALA A 317 -19.17 -5.85 -8.97
C ALA A 317 -19.09 -4.42 -8.44
N LEU A 318 -17.87 -3.92 -8.16
CA LEU A 318 -17.66 -2.52 -7.73
C LEU A 318 -18.13 -1.53 -8.80
N ARG A 319 -17.82 -1.80 -10.07
CA ARG A 319 -18.31 -0.98 -11.19
C ARG A 319 -19.83 -1.03 -11.33
N ALA A 320 -20.45 -2.19 -11.13
CA ALA A 320 -21.90 -2.34 -11.14
C ALA A 320 -22.59 -1.56 -10.00
N MET A 321 -21.88 -1.31 -8.90
CA MET A 321 -22.31 -0.43 -7.81
C MET A 321 -22.13 1.07 -8.14
N GLY A 322 -21.58 1.41 -9.32
CA GLY A 322 -21.33 2.78 -9.74
C GLY A 322 -19.99 3.36 -9.28
N LEU A 323 -19.13 2.53 -8.64
CA LEU A 323 -17.82 2.97 -8.17
C LEU A 323 -16.81 3.00 -9.31
N SER A 324 -15.94 4.01 -9.31
CA SER A 324 -14.73 3.99 -10.12
C SER A 324 -13.74 3.00 -9.50
N VAL A 325 -12.98 2.30 -10.33
CA VAL A 325 -11.92 1.39 -9.86
C VAL A 325 -10.59 1.82 -10.46
N GLY A 326 -9.57 1.92 -9.62
CA GLY A 326 -8.21 2.26 -10.00
C GLY A 326 -7.18 1.29 -9.42
N MET A 327 -5.97 1.33 -9.99
CA MET A 327 -4.83 0.57 -9.51
C MET A 327 -3.60 1.50 -9.35
N VAL A 328 -2.88 1.35 -8.25
CA VAL A 328 -1.55 1.94 -8.05
C VAL A 328 -0.49 0.83 -7.99
N THR A 329 0.67 1.06 -8.59
CA THR A 329 1.77 0.09 -8.60
C THR A 329 3.12 0.75 -8.87
N GLY A 330 4.20 0.13 -8.37
CA GLY A 330 5.58 0.49 -8.73
C GLY A 330 6.06 -0.12 -10.06
N ASP A 331 5.27 -1.01 -10.67
CA ASP A 331 5.59 -1.63 -11.95
C ASP A 331 5.64 -0.63 -13.10
N GLN A 332 6.32 -1.01 -14.18
CA GLN A 332 6.33 -0.26 -15.43
C GLN A 332 4.93 -0.10 -16.04
N GLN A 333 4.73 1.02 -16.74
CA GLN A 333 3.45 1.41 -17.34
C GLN A 333 2.82 0.29 -18.20
N ALA A 334 3.61 -0.38 -19.04
CA ALA A 334 3.10 -1.42 -19.94
C ALA A 334 2.53 -2.64 -19.18
N THR A 335 3.21 -3.08 -18.12
CA THR A 335 2.76 -4.21 -17.29
C THR A 335 1.48 -3.84 -16.53
N ALA A 336 1.45 -2.63 -15.96
CA ALA A 336 0.28 -2.10 -15.25
C ALA A 336 -0.95 -2.02 -16.18
N GLN A 337 -0.77 -1.51 -17.40
CA GLN A 337 -1.84 -1.46 -18.42
C GLN A 337 -2.36 -2.84 -18.81
N ALA A 338 -1.48 -3.82 -18.95
CA ALA A 338 -1.89 -5.16 -19.32
C ALA A 338 -2.67 -5.87 -18.19
N ILE A 339 -2.29 -5.68 -16.92
CA ILE A 339 -3.08 -6.18 -15.77
C ILE A 339 -4.42 -5.45 -15.67
N ALA A 340 -4.42 -4.12 -15.76
CA ALA A 340 -5.63 -3.32 -15.70
C ALA A 340 -6.62 -3.70 -16.82
N GLY A 341 -6.12 -3.92 -18.04
CA GLY A 341 -6.94 -4.38 -19.16
C GLY A 341 -7.57 -5.75 -18.94
N ARG A 342 -6.87 -6.68 -18.26
CA ARG A 342 -7.43 -7.98 -17.88
C ARG A 342 -8.51 -7.89 -16.80
N LEU A 343 -8.32 -7.00 -15.83
CA LEU A 343 -9.22 -6.82 -14.69
C LEU A 343 -10.37 -5.84 -14.99
N GLY A 344 -10.32 -5.11 -16.10
CA GLY A 344 -11.30 -4.07 -16.43
C GLY A 344 -11.16 -2.82 -15.55
N ILE A 345 -9.93 -2.42 -15.25
CA ILE A 345 -9.61 -1.22 -14.45
C ILE A 345 -9.29 -0.05 -15.38
N ASP A 346 -9.95 1.08 -15.16
CA ASP A 346 -9.88 2.22 -16.08
C ASP A 346 -8.83 3.27 -15.66
N ARG A 347 -8.47 3.32 -14.36
CA ARG A 347 -7.50 4.28 -13.80
C ARG A 347 -6.24 3.58 -13.33
N ILE A 348 -5.07 4.03 -13.79
CA ILE A 348 -3.80 3.37 -13.54
C ILE A 348 -2.76 4.41 -13.13
N HIS A 349 -2.12 4.19 -11.99
CA HIS A 349 -0.98 4.94 -11.51
C HIS A 349 0.21 3.98 -11.40
N ALA A 350 1.02 3.90 -12.47
CA ALA A 350 2.19 3.04 -12.54
C ALA A 350 3.47 3.79 -12.19
N GLU A 351 4.57 3.05 -11.99
CA GLU A 351 5.90 3.58 -11.66
C GLU A 351 5.92 4.45 -10.39
N VAL A 352 4.99 4.17 -9.46
CA VAL A 352 4.84 4.90 -8.20
C VAL A 352 5.73 4.26 -7.13
N LEU A 353 6.65 5.04 -6.58
CA LEU A 353 7.45 4.64 -5.43
C LEU A 353 6.55 4.47 -4.18
N PRO A 354 6.92 3.62 -3.20
CA PRO A 354 6.11 3.42 -1.99
C PRO A 354 5.70 4.71 -1.27
N THR A 355 6.62 5.67 -1.15
CA THR A 355 6.36 7.01 -0.57
C THR A 355 5.38 7.85 -1.40
N GLY A 356 5.30 7.59 -2.71
CA GLY A 356 4.43 8.30 -3.65
C GLY A 356 2.99 7.76 -3.70
N LYS A 357 2.70 6.59 -3.11
CA LYS A 357 1.33 6.03 -3.09
C LYS A 357 0.35 6.95 -2.35
N GLY A 358 0.78 7.55 -1.25
CA GLY A 358 -0.03 8.55 -0.54
C GLY A 358 -0.28 9.83 -1.34
N GLU A 359 0.69 10.25 -2.16
CA GLU A 359 0.53 11.41 -3.06
C GLU A 359 -0.46 11.11 -4.20
N ALA A 360 -0.49 9.87 -4.69
CA ALA A 360 -1.49 9.44 -5.67
C ALA A 360 -2.91 9.54 -5.09
N VAL A 361 -3.11 9.09 -3.85
CA VAL A 361 -4.38 9.26 -3.12
C VAL A 361 -4.75 10.74 -2.96
N ASP A 362 -3.81 11.57 -2.49
CA ASP A 362 -4.02 13.00 -2.28
C ASP A 362 -4.37 13.74 -3.58
N SER A 363 -3.75 13.37 -4.69
CA SER A 363 -4.07 13.91 -6.02
C SER A 363 -5.48 13.59 -6.48
N LEU A 364 -5.98 12.38 -6.17
CA LEU A 364 -7.35 11.96 -6.49
C LEU A 364 -8.37 12.66 -5.58
N GLN A 365 -8.06 12.81 -4.29
CA GLN A 365 -8.89 13.57 -3.35
C GLN A 365 -9.00 15.05 -3.74
N LYS A 366 -7.92 15.66 -4.23
CA LYS A 366 -7.93 17.03 -4.77
C LYS A 366 -8.80 17.21 -6.01
N GLN A 367 -9.12 16.12 -6.72
CA GLN A 367 -10.08 16.14 -7.82
C GLN A 367 -11.54 16.07 -7.32
N GLY A 368 -11.76 16.03 -6.01
CA GLY A 368 -13.08 15.95 -5.37
C GLY A 368 -13.60 14.52 -5.21
N LEU A 369 -12.77 13.50 -5.44
CA LEU A 369 -13.15 12.10 -5.27
C LEU A 369 -12.94 11.66 -3.82
N ARG A 370 -13.88 10.89 -3.29
CA ARG A 370 -13.68 10.13 -2.04
C ARG A 370 -13.06 8.79 -2.35
N VAL A 371 -11.90 8.53 -1.76
CA VAL A 371 -11.03 7.41 -2.14
C VAL A 371 -11.00 6.38 -1.02
N ALA A 372 -11.43 5.15 -1.34
CA ALA A 372 -11.07 3.98 -0.58
C ALA A 372 -9.76 3.40 -1.13
N PHE A 373 -8.75 3.24 -0.29
CA PHE A 373 -7.52 2.55 -0.64
C PHE A 373 -7.55 1.11 -0.14
N VAL A 374 -7.09 0.15 -0.94
CA VAL A 374 -6.98 -1.25 -0.53
C VAL A 374 -5.56 -1.72 -0.76
N GLY A 375 -4.89 -2.17 0.30
CA GLY A 375 -3.51 -2.65 0.28
C GLY A 375 -3.28 -3.73 1.33
N ASP A 376 -2.17 -4.45 1.23
CA ASP A 376 -1.89 -5.62 2.08
C ASP A 376 -0.83 -5.37 3.16
N GLY A 377 -0.13 -4.22 3.12
CA GLY A 377 1.14 -4.10 3.81
C GLY A 377 1.48 -2.76 4.46
N ILE A 378 2.64 -2.80 5.13
CA ILE A 378 3.33 -1.66 5.77
C ILE A 378 3.67 -0.57 4.73
N ASN A 379 3.92 -0.97 3.49
CA ASN A 379 4.26 -0.09 2.36
C ASN A 379 3.12 0.80 1.93
N ASP A 380 1.91 0.32 2.17
CA ASP A 380 0.69 1.04 1.88
C ASP A 380 0.23 1.86 3.08
N ALA A 381 0.85 1.73 4.25
CA ALA A 381 0.44 2.45 5.46
C ALA A 381 0.30 3.97 5.23
N PRO A 382 1.19 4.65 4.48
CA PRO A 382 0.98 6.06 4.15
C PRO A 382 -0.26 6.31 3.28
N ALA A 383 -0.56 5.44 2.32
CA ALA A 383 -1.72 5.55 1.44
C ALA A 383 -3.03 5.19 2.15
N LEU A 384 -3.04 4.10 2.92
CA LEU A 384 -4.13 3.67 3.80
C LEU A 384 -4.50 4.74 4.81
N ALA A 385 -3.50 5.45 5.37
CA ALA A 385 -3.76 6.55 6.29
C ALA A 385 -4.27 7.81 5.56
N ARG A 386 -3.84 8.07 4.32
CA ARG A 386 -4.26 9.26 3.55
C ARG A 386 -5.68 9.13 3.00
N ALA A 387 -6.09 7.91 2.65
CA ALA A 387 -7.38 7.62 2.06
C ALA A 387 -8.54 7.98 3.00
N ASP A 388 -9.71 8.27 2.44
CA ASP A 388 -10.93 8.48 3.21
C ASP A 388 -11.31 7.20 3.97
N VAL A 389 -11.05 6.04 3.34
CA VAL A 389 -11.11 4.72 3.97
C VAL A 389 -9.91 3.89 3.50
N GLY A 390 -9.21 3.20 4.40
CA GLY A 390 -8.09 2.30 4.11
C GLY A 390 -8.34 0.90 4.61
#